data_AF-A0A820ESR7-F1
#
_entry.id   AF-A0A820ESR7-F1
#
_cell.length_a   1.000
_cell.length_b   1.000
_cell.length_c   1.000
_cell.angle_alpha   90.00
_cell.angle_beta   90.00
_cell.angle_gamma   90.00
#
_symmetry.space_group_name_H-M   'P 1'
#
loop_
_entity.id
_entity.type
_entity.pdbx_description
1 polymer ?
#
loop_
_entity_poly.entity_id
_entity_poly.type
_entity_poly.pdbx_seq_one_letter_code
_entity_poly.pdbx_strand_id
1 'polypeptide(L)'
;MSTINNSLEPVAIVGIACEFAGDIHSPSDLWHALGESRDVGSAIPRDRLDIDSYCAHLFNMDKDEQLRRKLFRKGYFLSNNQWDTFEASFFGLSDAEAGSIDPCHRLLMLKFVHLLDDAGYSIEKMHGSRTSVHIG
;
A
#
# COMPACT_ATOMS: atom_id res chain seq x y z
N MET A 1 4.18 -2.63 49.20
CA MET A 1 3.56 -1.49 48.48
C MET A 1 4.28 -1.35 47.15
N SER A 2 3.72 -1.93 46.08
CA SER A 2 4.23 -1.80 44.72
C SER A 2 3.65 -0.51 44.13
N THR A 3 4.50 0.49 43.90
CA THR A 3 4.12 1.72 43.22
C THR A 3 3.92 1.39 41.74
N ILE A 4 2.67 1.31 41.30
CA ILE A 4 2.34 1.17 39.88
C ILE A 4 2.72 2.51 39.24
N ASN A 5 3.87 2.53 38.56
CA ASN A 5 4.28 3.67 37.75
C ASN A 5 3.31 3.77 36.58
N ASN A 6 2.31 4.63 36.71
CA ASN A 6 1.21 4.80 35.76
C ASN A 6 1.59 5.68 34.55
N SER A 7 2.87 5.75 34.20
CA SER A 7 3.33 6.38 32.97
C SER A 7 3.47 5.29 31.92
N LEU A 8 2.54 5.27 30.95
CA LEU A 8 2.68 4.45 29.75
C LEU A 8 4.06 4.72 29.14
N GLU A 9 4.83 3.65 28.94
CA GLU A 9 6.12 3.76 28.24
C GLU A 9 5.85 4.27 26.82
N PRO A 10 6.51 5.37 26.39
CA PRO A 10 6.35 5.87 25.03
C PRO A 10 6.82 4.83 24.01
N VAL A 11 6.06 4.65 22.93
CA VAL A 11 6.43 3.77 21.82
C VAL A 11 7.22 4.57 20.80
N ALA A 12 8.46 4.15 20.53
CA ALA A 12 9.28 4.73 19.48
C ALA A 12 8.91 4.15 18.11
N ILE A 13 8.74 5.01 17.11
CA ILE A 13 8.73 4.61 15.71
C ILE A 13 10.18 4.52 15.26
N VAL A 14 10.67 3.29 15.11
CA VAL A 14 12.09 3.03 14.79
C VAL A 14 12.35 2.84 13.30
N GLY A 15 11.31 2.67 12.50
CA GLY A 15 11.40 2.67 11.04
C GLY A 15 10.05 2.85 10.39
N ILE A 16 10.06 3.28 9.13
CA ILE A 16 8.88 3.55 8.31
C ILE A 16 9.17 3.08 6.88
N ALA A 17 8.24 2.33 6.30
CA ALA A 17 8.21 2.08 4.87
C ALA A 17 6.84 2.43 4.32
N CYS A 18 6.81 3.03 3.13
CA CYS A 18 5.57 3.41 2.50
C CYS A 18 5.62 3.25 0.99
N GLU A 19 4.42 3.27 0.40
CA GLU A 19 4.18 3.21 -1.03
C GLU A 19 2.92 4.04 -1.29
N PHE A 20 3.03 5.11 -2.07
CA PHE A 20 1.91 6.01 -2.35
C PHE A 20 1.86 6.41 -3.82
N ALA A 21 0.72 6.98 -4.22
CA ALA A 21 0.52 7.51 -5.56
C ALA A 21 1.51 8.64 -5.88
N GLY A 22 1.81 8.80 -7.18
CA GLY A 22 2.71 9.84 -7.67
C GLY A 22 4.19 9.53 -7.42
N ASP A 23 4.59 8.27 -7.61
CA ASP A 23 5.99 7.82 -7.52
C ASP A 23 6.63 8.11 -6.16
N ILE A 24 5.90 7.82 -5.07
CA ILE A 24 6.36 7.99 -3.69
C ILE A 24 6.67 6.60 -3.12
N HIS A 25 7.97 6.28 -3.03
CA HIS A 25 8.45 4.95 -2.66
C HIS A 25 9.15 4.90 -1.29
N SER A 26 9.33 6.07 -0.65
CA SER A 26 10.02 6.20 0.63
C SER A 26 9.45 7.31 1.51
N PRO A 27 9.74 7.31 2.83
CA PRO A 27 9.38 8.41 3.73
C PRO A 27 9.96 9.76 3.29
N SER A 28 11.14 9.76 2.67
CA SER A 28 11.77 10.96 2.12
C SER A 28 10.96 11.52 0.95
N ASP A 29 10.54 10.67 0.02
CA ASP A 29 9.70 11.08 -1.12
C ASP A 29 8.36 11.65 -0.64
N LEU A 30 7.78 10.99 0.38
CA LEU A 30 6.53 11.46 0.99
C LEU A 30 6.73 12.84 1.61
N TRP A 31 7.81 13.03 2.37
CA TRP A 31 8.11 14.31 3.00
C TRP A 31 8.28 15.44 1.97
N HIS A 32 9.00 15.18 0.88
CA HIS A 32 9.14 16.13 -0.22
C HIS A 32 7.80 16.44 -0.89
N ALA A 33 7.00 15.43 -1.22
CA ALA A 33 5.70 15.62 -1.85
C ALA A 33 4.73 16.42 -0.98
N LEU A 34 4.74 16.19 0.34
CA LEU A 34 3.94 16.95 1.31
C LEU A 34 4.43 18.40 1.41
N GLY A 35 5.75 18.63 1.50
CA GLY A 35 6.35 19.96 1.52
C GLY A 35 6.01 20.78 0.26
N GLU A 36 5.91 20.12 -0.89
CA GLU A 36 5.53 20.73 -2.18
C GLU A 36 4.02 20.82 -2.40
N SER A 37 3.21 20.21 -1.53
CA SER A 37 1.74 20.10 -1.71
C SER A 37 1.35 19.52 -3.08
N ARG A 38 2.07 18.47 -3.51
CA ARG A 38 1.92 17.89 -4.85
C ARG A 38 0.57 17.17 -5.02
N ASP A 39 -0.20 17.52 -6.06
CA ASP A 39 -1.39 16.76 -6.47
C ASP A 39 -0.95 15.47 -7.19
N VAL A 40 -1.07 14.34 -6.50
CA VAL A 40 -0.70 13.01 -6.99
C VAL A 40 -1.93 12.21 -7.48
N GLY A 41 -3.08 12.87 -7.64
CA GLY A 41 -4.30 12.26 -8.14
C GLY A 41 -4.19 11.92 -9.63
N SER A 42 -4.60 10.71 -9.99
CA SER A 42 -4.61 10.23 -11.37
C SER A 42 -5.98 9.70 -11.77
N ALA A 43 -6.19 9.53 -13.08
CA ALA A 43 -7.34 8.79 -13.58
C ALA A 43 -7.20 7.31 -13.19
N ILE A 44 -8.33 6.60 -13.10
CA ILE A 44 -8.32 5.16 -12.81
C ILE A 44 -7.51 4.44 -13.91
N PRO A 45 -6.47 3.66 -13.55
CA PRO A 45 -5.71 2.86 -14.51
C PRO A 45 -6.63 1.87 -15.23
N ARG A 46 -6.54 1.81 -16.57
CA ARG A 46 -7.47 0.99 -17.39
C ARG A 46 -7.32 -0.51 -17.12
N ASP A 47 -6.11 -0.93 -16.79
CA ASP A 47 -5.76 -2.31 -16.42
C ASP A 47 -6.30 -2.70 -15.04
N ARG A 48 -6.52 -1.72 -14.15
CA ARG A 48 -7.25 -1.93 -12.89
C ARG A 48 -8.76 -1.96 -13.12
N LEU A 49 -9.29 -0.98 -13.85
CA LEU A 49 -10.71 -0.90 -14.19
C LEU A 49 -10.91 0.00 -15.42
N ASP A 50 -11.43 -0.59 -16.49
CA ASP A 50 -11.99 0.20 -17.60
C ASP A 50 -13.33 0.81 -17.15
N ILE A 51 -13.25 2.02 -16.57
CA ILE A 51 -14.40 2.72 -16.03
C ILE A 51 -15.45 3.02 -17.11
N ASP A 52 -15.05 3.23 -18.36
CA ASP A 52 -15.98 3.55 -19.43
C ASP A 52 -16.77 2.31 -19.87
N SER A 53 -16.09 1.15 -19.99
CA SER A 53 -16.75 -0.14 -20.21
C SER A 53 -17.67 -0.52 -19.04
N TYR A 54 -17.20 -0.34 -17.80
CA TYR A 54 -18.00 -0.60 -16.60
C TYR A 54 -19.25 0.28 -16.54
N CYS A 55 -19.14 1.57 -16.85
CA CYS A 55 -20.28 2.47 -16.95
C CYS A 55 -21.28 2.03 -18.04
N ALA A 56 -20.78 1.64 -19.22
CA ALA A 56 -21.62 1.20 -20.34
C ALA A 56 -22.40 -0.08 -20.00
N HIS A 57 -21.82 -0.97 -19.19
CA HIS A 57 -22.50 -2.18 -18.72
C HIS A 57 -23.57 -1.89 -17.65
N LEU A 58 -23.29 -1.01 -16.70
CA LEU A 58 -24.21 -0.68 -15.61
C LEU A 58 -25.38 0.21 -16.03
N PHE A 59 -25.15 1.13 -16.96
CA PHE A 59 -26.14 2.09 -17.43
C PHE A 59 -26.43 1.82 -18.89
N ASN A 60 -27.61 1.26 -19.20
CA ASN A 60 -28.12 1.26 -20.57
C ASN A 60 -27.95 2.67 -21.14
N MET A 61 -27.15 2.77 -22.21
CA MET A 61 -26.28 3.91 -22.57
C MET A 61 -26.93 5.29 -22.79
N ASP A 62 -28.22 5.50 -22.52
CA ASP A 62 -28.94 6.71 -22.97
C ASP A 62 -29.67 7.53 -21.89
N LYS A 63 -29.78 7.10 -20.62
CA LYS A 63 -30.76 7.74 -19.71
C LYS A 63 -30.27 8.47 -18.47
N ASP A 64 -29.02 8.32 -18.02
CA ASP A 64 -28.57 8.99 -16.80
C ASP A 64 -27.15 9.55 -16.87
N GLU A 65 -26.98 10.66 -17.59
CA GLU A 65 -25.77 11.49 -17.54
C GLU A 65 -25.42 11.88 -16.08
N GLN A 66 -26.44 12.02 -15.22
CA GLN A 66 -26.26 12.30 -13.79
C GLN A 66 -25.59 11.15 -13.03
N LEU A 67 -25.85 9.87 -13.36
CA LEU A 67 -25.17 8.73 -12.72
C LEU A 67 -23.73 8.60 -13.21
N ARG A 68 -23.46 8.88 -14.50
CA ARG A 68 -22.08 8.93 -15.04
C ARG A 68 -21.22 9.98 -14.34
N ARG A 69 -21.81 11.12 -13.96
CA ARG A 69 -21.14 12.19 -13.20
C ARG A 69 -20.92 11.85 -11.72
N LYS A 70 -21.72 10.95 -11.15
CA LYS A 70 -21.56 10.48 -9.76
C LYS A 70 -20.41 9.50 -9.56
N LEU A 71 -19.93 8.87 -10.62
CA LEU A 71 -18.77 7.97 -10.54
C LEU A 71 -17.47 8.77 -10.45
N PHE A 72 -16.68 8.48 -9.42
CA PHE A 72 -15.33 9.01 -9.28
C PHE A 72 -14.47 8.50 -10.45
N ARG A 73 -13.95 9.42 -11.28
CA ARG A 73 -13.06 9.11 -12.41
C ARG A 73 -11.58 9.31 -12.08
N LYS A 74 -11.30 9.73 -10.85
CA LYS A 74 -9.96 9.98 -10.33
C LYS A 74 -9.82 9.35 -8.94
N GLY A 75 -8.59 9.03 -8.60
CA GLY A 75 -8.19 8.52 -7.30
C GLY A 75 -6.68 8.56 -7.16
N TYR A 76 -6.17 7.88 -6.15
CA TYR A 76 -4.74 7.77 -5.89
C TYR A 76 -4.34 6.33 -6.11
N PHE A 77 -3.53 6.11 -7.14
CA PHE A 77 -3.13 4.78 -7.60
C PHE A 77 -1.61 4.70 -7.58
N LEU A 78 -1.08 3.54 -7.20
CA LEU A 78 0.35 3.27 -7.35
C LEU A 78 0.73 3.33 -8.83
N SER A 79 1.95 3.74 -9.13
CA SER A 79 2.40 3.85 -10.52
C SER A 79 2.82 2.50 -11.09
N ASN A 80 2.89 2.40 -12.42
CA ASN A 80 3.60 1.33 -13.15
C ASN A 80 3.25 -0.11 -12.74
N ASN A 81 1.99 -0.38 -12.41
CA ASN A 81 1.50 -1.71 -12.05
C ASN A 81 2.21 -2.32 -10.84
N GLN A 82 2.76 -1.48 -9.96
CA GLN A 82 3.47 -1.91 -8.76
C GLN A 82 2.62 -2.76 -7.82
N TRP A 83 1.29 -2.68 -7.92
CA TRP A 83 0.38 -3.57 -7.20
C TRP A 83 0.48 -5.05 -7.63
N ASP A 84 1.04 -5.36 -8.79
CA ASP A 84 1.14 -6.73 -9.30
C ASP A 84 2.58 -7.27 -9.36
N THR A 85 3.59 -6.40 -9.26
CA THR A 85 4.98 -6.81 -9.19
C THR A 85 5.31 -7.39 -7.81
N PHE A 86 5.74 -8.65 -7.77
CA PHE A 86 6.12 -9.34 -6.54
C PHE A 86 7.17 -10.43 -6.82
N GLU A 87 8.32 -10.34 -6.15
CA GLU A 87 9.41 -11.32 -6.27
C GLU A 87 9.13 -12.55 -5.40
N ALA A 88 8.40 -13.53 -5.93
CA ALA A 88 7.95 -14.72 -5.20
C ALA A 88 9.13 -15.52 -4.58
N SER A 89 10.22 -15.65 -5.33
CA SER A 89 11.40 -16.41 -4.93
C SER A 89 12.09 -15.84 -3.69
N PHE A 90 12.06 -14.51 -3.48
CA PHE A 90 12.60 -13.86 -2.29
C PHE A 90 11.88 -14.33 -1.02
N PHE A 91 10.58 -14.59 -1.11
CA PHE A 91 9.75 -15.08 0.00
C PHE A 91 9.66 -16.60 0.07
N GLY A 92 10.40 -17.33 -0.78
CA GLY A 92 10.35 -18.79 -0.84
C GLY A 92 9.03 -19.34 -1.38
N LEU A 93 8.30 -18.56 -2.17
CA LEU A 93 7.03 -18.94 -2.80
C LEU A 93 7.23 -19.32 -4.27
N SER A 94 6.42 -20.25 -4.77
CA SER A 94 6.27 -20.46 -6.21
C SER A 94 5.39 -19.37 -6.85
N ASP A 95 5.49 -19.19 -8.17
CA ASP A 95 4.67 -18.22 -8.91
C ASP A 95 3.17 -18.50 -8.77
N ALA A 96 2.79 -19.78 -8.71
CA ALA A 96 1.39 -20.19 -8.54
C ALA A 96 0.85 -19.83 -7.14
N GLU A 97 1.66 -20.02 -6.10
CA GLU A 97 1.31 -19.62 -4.73
C GLU A 97 1.23 -18.10 -4.63
N ALA A 98 2.23 -17.39 -5.15
CA ALA A 98 2.24 -15.93 -5.15
C ALA A 98 1.05 -15.33 -5.90
N GLY A 99 0.66 -15.91 -7.05
CA GLY A 99 -0.52 -15.49 -7.81
C GLY A 99 -1.85 -15.73 -7.09
N SER A 100 -1.86 -16.57 -6.06
CA SER A 100 -3.04 -16.81 -5.22
C SER A 100 -3.10 -15.88 -4.00
N ILE A 101 -2.05 -15.10 -3.72
CA ILE A 101 -2.00 -14.15 -2.61
C ILE A 101 -2.60 -12.82 -3.06
N ASP A 102 -3.50 -12.28 -2.24
CA ASP A 102 -4.08 -10.96 -2.44
C ASP A 102 -2.98 -9.88 -2.65
N PRO A 103 -3.12 -8.99 -3.65
CA PRO A 103 -2.14 -7.94 -3.92
C PRO A 103 -1.78 -7.06 -2.71
N CYS A 104 -2.73 -6.78 -1.81
CA CYS A 104 -2.47 -5.99 -0.61
C CYS A 104 -1.54 -6.74 0.37
N HIS A 105 -1.70 -8.06 0.50
CA HIS A 105 -0.79 -8.88 1.30
C HIS A 105 0.60 -8.98 0.67
N ARG A 106 0.70 -9.12 -0.66
CA ARG A 106 1.98 -9.12 -1.38
C ARG A 106 2.73 -7.79 -1.16
N LEU A 107 2.04 -6.67 -1.29
CA LEU A 107 2.60 -5.35 -1.02
C LEU A 107 3.05 -5.20 0.44
N LEU A 108 2.23 -5.65 1.39
CA LEU A 108 2.59 -5.62 2.82
C LEU A 108 3.86 -6.42 3.10
N MET A 109 3.99 -7.61 2.53
CA MET A 109 5.18 -8.45 2.67
C MET A 109 6.44 -7.73 2.15
N LEU A 110 6.35 -7.11 0.98
CA LEU A 110 7.44 -6.31 0.43
C LEU A 110 7.79 -5.11 1.31
N LYS A 111 6.77 -4.36 1.77
CA LYS A 111 6.99 -3.20 2.64
C LYS A 111 7.57 -3.57 4.00
N PHE A 112 7.28 -4.76 4.51
CA PHE A 112 7.89 -5.23 5.76
C PHE A 112 9.42 -5.38 5.63
N VAL A 113 9.93 -5.81 4.48
CA VAL A 113 11.38 -5.88 4.22
C VAL A 113 12.00 -4.49 4.28
N HIS A 114 11.42 -3.53 3.55
CA HIS A 114 11.91 -2.14 3.54
C HIS A 114 11.80 -1.50 4.93
N LEU A 115 10.77 -1.86 5.71
CA LEU A 115 10.60 -1.39 7.08
C LEU A 115 11.73 -1.89 7.99
N LEU A 116 12.12 -3.16 7.85
CA LEU A 116 13.23 -3.71 8.62
C LEU A 116 14.55 -3.03 8.25
N ASP A 117 14.78 -2.79 6.95
CA ASP A 117 15.96 -2.08 6.48
C ASP A 117 16.04 -0.65 7.04
N ASP A 118 14.96 0.13 6.96
CA ASP A 118 14.89 1.48 7.52
C ASP A 118 15.09 1.49 9.05
N ALA A 119 14.54 0.48 9.73
CA ALA A 119 14.72 0.31 11.18
C ALA A 119 16.10 -0.25 11.58
N GLY A 120 16.95 -0.63 10.62
CA GLY A 120 18.28 -1.22 10.88
C GLY A 120 18.24 -2.64 11.45
N TYR A 121 17.13 -3.37 11.22
CA TYR A 121 16.98 -4.78 11.58
C TYR A 121 17.16 -5.69 10.37
N SER A 122 17.72 -6.88 10.59
CA SER A 122 17.74 -7.92 9.56
C SER A 122 16.61 -8.93 9.80
N ILE A 123 16.18 -9.61 8.75
CA ILE A 123 15.14 -10.65 8.83
C ILE A 123 15.56 -11.76 9.81
N GLU A 124 16.85 -12.14 9.80
CA GLU A 124 17.40 -13.18 10.67
C GLU A 124 17.31 -12.81 12.15
N LYS A 125 17.49 -11.53 12.49
CA LYS A 125 17.35 -11.04 13.88
C LYS A 125 15.90 -11.09 14.36
N MET A 126 14.95 -10.91 13.45
CA MET A 126 13.52 -10.91 13.75
C MET A 126 12.92 -12.31 13.74
N HIS A 127 13.55 -13.25 13.05
CA HIS A 127 13.05 -14.61 12.95
C HIS A 127 12.95 -15.29 14.33
N GLY A 128 11.74 -15.75 14.69
CA GLY A 128 11.46 -16.40 15.97
C GLY A 128 11.41 -15.47 17.18
N SER A 129 11.49 -14.15 16.98
CA SER A 129 11.35 -13.16 18.05
C SER A 129 9.89 -13.07 18.53
N ARG A 130 9.69 -12.35 19.64
CA ARG A 130 8.35 -12.00 20.15
C ARG A 130 7.82 -10.72 19.51
N THR A 131 7.87 -10.64 18.18
CA THR A 131 7.34 -9.50 17.43
C THR A 131 5.86 -9.71 17.11
N SER A 132 5.03 -8.72 17.42
CA SER A 132 3.61 -8.70 17.05
C SER A 132 3.39 -7.94 15.75
N VAL A 133 2.45 -8.40 14.92
CA VAL A 133 2.04 -7.73 13.68
C VAL A 133 0.57 -7.34 13.79
N HIS A 134 0.27 -6.07 13.49
CA HIS A 134 -1.09 -5.52 13.52
C HIS A 134 -1.37 -4.83 12.18
N ILE A 135 -2.45 -5.21 11.49
CA ILE A 135 -2.79 -4.80 10.12
C ILE A 135 -4.25 -4.32 10.11
N GLY A 136 -4.57 -3.32 9.29
CA GLY A 136 -5.90 -2.75 9.11
C GLY A 136 -6.31 -2.62 7.65
#